data_AF-A0A438JWA5-F1
#
_entry.id   AF-A0A438JWA5-F1
#
_cell.length_a   1.000
_cell.length_b   1.000
_cell.length_c   1.000
_cell.angle_alpha   90.00
_cell.angle_beta   90.00
_cell.angle_gamma   90.00
#
_symmetry.space_group_name_H-M   'P 1'
#
loop_
_entity.id
_entity.type
_entity.pdbx_description
1 polymer ?
#
loop_
_entity_poly.entity_id
_entity_poly.type
_entity_poly.pdbx_seq_one_letter_code
_entity_poly.pdbx_strand_id
1 'polypeptide(L)'
;MMSQLNSFIILNNPFSSLSKHDFKQIRDKYSSVLHHLKSKRKSVARKIKLIKYFKKASGVFVTVGFGLVAVTAMVIAAHTLTALLMGPAIFSFPIKRFKKKLLDARFLRSGLLRKVGQQLDVAAKGTYILNRDFDTMSRLVARLHDEVEHNKAMIQFCLERREDRFSLQEVVKELKKSDIGFRKQVEELEEHVYLCLVTINRARALVIKEMITASCVENSLQ
;
A
#
# COMPACT_ATOMS: atom_id res chain seq x y z
N MET A 1 -4.56 -2.73 52.67
CA MET A 1 -3.72 -3.65 51.88
C MET A 1 -4.55 -4.79 51.29
N MET A 2 -5.12 -5.72 52.08
CA MET A 2 -5.93 -6.82 51.52
C MET A 2 -7.15 -6.37 50.71
N SER A 3 -7.88 -5.35 51.17
CA SER A 3 -9.00 -4.78 50.41
C SER A 3 -8.57 -4.20 49.05
N GLN A 4 -7.37 -3.63 48.95
CA GLN A 4 -6.84 -3.09 47.69
C GLN A 4 -6.43 -4.22 46.73
N LEU A 5 -5.81 -5.28 47.24
CA LEU A 5 -5.44 -6.45 46.44
C LEU A 5 -6.67 -7.20 45.92
N ASN A 6 -7.70 -7.39 46.75
CA ASN A 6 -8.99 -7.94 46.33
C ASN A 6 -9.65 -7.07 45.25
N SER A 7 -9.66 -5.74 45.43
CA SER A 7 -10.21 -4.81 44.44
C SER A 7 -9.47 -4.92 43.10
N PHE A 8 -8.14 -5.04 43.11
CA PHE A 8 -7.34 -5.20 41.89
C PHE A 8 -7.68 -6.48 41.11
N ILE A 9 -7.95 -7.59 41.79
CA ILE A 9 -8.37 -8.84 41.14
C ILE A 9 -9.76 -8.69 40.50
N ILE A 10 -10.70 -8.05 41.21
CA ILE A 10 -12.08 -7.87 40.74
C ILE A 10 -12.14 -6.93 39.53
N LEU A 11 -11.24 -5.94 39.46
CA LEU A 11 -11.21 -5.00 38.35
C LEU A 11 -10.85 -5.72 37.04
N ASN A 12 -11.66 -5.53 36.00
CA ASN A 12 -11.32 -6.03 34.67
C ASN A 12 -9.98 -5.45 34.19
N ASN A 13 -9.23 -6.26 33.44
CA ASN A 13 -7.97 -5.80 32.89
C ASN A 13 -8.25 -4.73 31.82
N PRO A 14 -7.62 -3.54 31.92
CA PRO A 14 -7.90 -2.41 31.03
C PRO A 14 -7.56 -2.72 29.56
N PHE A 15 -6.69 -3.70 29.31
CA PHE A 15 -6.30 -4.14 27.97
C PHE A 15 -7.16 -5.27 27.43
N SER A 16 -8.12 -5.80 28.19
CA SER A 16 -9.00 -6.89 27.73
C SER A 16 -10.01 -6.43 26.67
N SER A 17 -10.43 -5.16 26.70
CA SER A 17 -11.31 -4.57 25.68
C SER A 17 -10.62 -4.41 24.34
N LEU A 18 -9.29 -4.26 24.34
CA LEU A 18 -8.44 -4.21 23.16
C LEU A 18 -8.07 -5.64 22.76
N SER A 19 -9.09 -6.35 22.29
CA SER A 19 -8.98 -7.79 22.08
C SER A 19 -7.96 -8.11 20.97
N LYS A 20 -7.32 -9.29 21.07
CA LYS A 20 -6.52 -9.86 19.96
C LYS A 20 -7.33 -9.90 18.65
N HIS A 21 -8.66 -9.98 18.75
CA HIS A 21 -9.56 -9.96 17.61
C HIS A 21 -9.61 -8.59 16.90
N ASP A 22 -9.60 -7.47 17.63
CA ASP A 22 -9.68 -6.13 17.03
C ASP A 22 -8.41 -5.80 16.23
N PHE A 23 -7.24 -6.05 16.82
CA PHE A 23 -5.96 -5.91 16.12
C PHE A 23 -5.86 -6.87 14.93
N LYS A 24 -6.35 -8.11 15.07
CA LYS A 24 -6.41 -9.05 13.95
C LYS A 24 -7.30 -8.52 12.83
N GLN A 25 -8.48 -7.99 13.15
CA GLN A 25 -9.40 -7.46 12.15
C GLN A 25 -8.79 -6.27 11.40
N ILE A 26 -8.16 -5.33 12.14
CA ILE A 26 -7.46 -4.19 11.53
C ILE A 26 -6.33 -4.69 10.63
N ARG A 27 -5.47 -5.58 11.11
CA ARG A 27 -4.39 -6.17 10.32
C ARG A 27 -4.89 -6.87 9.06
N ASP A 28 -5.93 -7.69 9.17
CA ASP A 28 -6.49 -8.42 8.02
C ASP A 28 -7.02 -7.44 6.96
N LYS A 29 -7.69 -6.36 7.38
CA LYS A 29 -8.13 -5.26 6.50
C LYS A 29 -6.95 -4.58 5.80
N TYR A 30 -5.92 -4.16 6.56
CA TYR A 30 -4.76 -3.46 6.00
C TYR A 30 -3.92 -4.36 5.08
N SER A 31 -3.74 -5.63 5.43
CA SER A 31 -3.08 -6.63 4.59
C SER A 31 -3.82 -6.85 3.27
N SER A 32 -5.16 -6.96 3.32
CA SER A 32 -6.01 -7.07 2.13
C SER A 32 -5.88 -5.84 1.22
N VAL A 33 -5.95 -4.63 1.79
CA VAL A 33 -5.76 -3.37 1.06
C VAL A 33 -4.36 -3.31 0.44
N LEU A 34 -3.32 -3.65 1.19
CA LEU A 34 -1.95 -3.67 0.70
C LEU A 34 -1.78 -4.64 -0.47
N HIS A 35 -2.36 -5.83 -0.38
CA HIS A 35 -2.35 -6.82 -1.45
C HIS A 35 -3.07 -6.30 -2.69
N HIS A 36 -4.24 -5.67 -2.52
CA HIS A 36 -5.00 -5.06 -3.60
C HIS A 36 -4.18 -3.97 -4.31
N LEU A 37 -3.56 -3.06 -3.55
CA LEU A 37 -2.72 -1.98 -4.08
C LEU A 37 -1.52 -2.53 -4.86
N LYS A 38 -0.80 -3.51 -4.30
CA LYS A 38 0.32 -4.17 -4.98
C LYS A 38 -0.12 -4.85 -6.28
N SER A 39 -1.26 -5.54 -6.26
CA SER A 39 -1.83 -6.20 -7.43
C SER A 39 -2.21 -5.20 -8.53
N LYS A 40 -2.91 -4.12 -8.17
CA LYS A 40 -3.25 -3.03 -9.10
C LYS A 40 -1.99 -2.38 -9.67
N ARG A 41 -0.98 -2.12 -8.85
CA ARG A 41 0.32 -1.57 -9.30
C ARG A 41 0.99 -2.49 -10.32
N LYS A 42 0.99 -3.80 -10.08
CA LYS A 42 1.50 -4.82 -11.03
C LYS A 42 0.68 -4.83 -12.33
N SER A 43 -0.63 -4.68 -12.24
CA SER A 43 -1.52 -4.58 -13.42
C SER A 43 -1.20 -3.34 -14.27
N VAL A 44 -1.04 -2.18 -13.64
CA VAL A 44 -0.65 -0.92 -14.31
C VAL A 44 0.71 -1.05 -14.99
N ALA A 45 1.72 -1.60 -14.29
CA ALA A 45 3.04 -1.83 -14.86
C ALA A 45 2.99 -2.74 -16.11
N ARG A 46 2.16 -3.80 -16.08
CA ARG A 46 1.93 -4.66 -17.25
C ARG A 46 1.30 -3.90 -18.41
N LYS A 47 0.29 -3.06 -18.16
CA LYS A 47 -0.35 -2.23 -19.20
C LYS A 47 0.62 -1.25 -19.85
N ILE A 48 1.47 -0.59 -19.05
CA ILE A 48 2.50 0.32 -19.57
C ILE A 48 3.51 -0.44 -20.44
N LYS A 49 3.99 -1.61 -19.99
CA LYS A 49 4.89 -2.47 -20.79
C LYS A 49 4.24 -2.82 -22.14
N LEU A 50 2.98 -3.23 -22.13
CA LEU A 50 2.22 -3.58 -23.34
C LEU A 50 2.13 -2.39 -24.31
N ILE A 51 1.80 -1.19 -23.83
CA ILE A 51 1.80 0.04 -24.66
C ILE A 51 3.17 0.30 -25.29
N LYS A 52 4.26 0.13 -24.52
CA LYS A 52 5.63 0.26 -25.04
C LYS A 52 5.95 -0.76 -26.13
N TYR A 53 5.57 -2.03 -25.94
CA TYR A 53 5.73 -3.07 -26.96
C TYR A 53 4.97 -2.75 -28.24
N PHE A 54 3.70 -2.35 -28.14
CA PHE A 54 2.91 -1.94 -29.30
C PHE A 54 3.50 -0.73 -30.02
N LYS A 55 4.08 0.24 -29.29
CA LYS A 55 4.80 1.36 -29.89
C LYS A 55 6.03 0.88 -30.68
N LYS A 56 6.84 -0.01 -30.08
CA LYS A 56 8.03 -0.59 -30.73
C LYS A 56 7.67 -1.36 -31.99
N ALA A 57 6.68 -2.26 -31.91
CA ALA A 57 6.20 -3.05 -33.05
C ALA A 57 5.63 -2.18 -34.18
N SER A 58 4.87 -1.13 -33.84
CA SER A 58 4.36 -0.19 -34.85
C SER A 58 5.48 0.58 -35.56
N GLY A 59 6.56 0.93 -34.87
CA GLY A 59 7.74 1.54 -35.49
C GLY A 59 8.39 0.62 -36.51
N VAL A 60 8.62 -0.65 -36.12
CA VAL A 60 9.23 -1.67 -36.98
C VAL A 60 8.37 -1.94 -38.23
N PHE A 61 7.04 -2.11 -38.07
CA PHE A 61 6.15 -2.35 -39.20
C PHE A 61 6.11 -1.18 -40.18
N VAL A 62 6.16 0.06 -39.68
CA VAL A 62 6.20 1.25 -40.54
C VAL A 62 7.49 1.29 -41.36
N THR A 63 8.65 0.99 -40.77
CA THR A 63 9.93 0.99 -41.49
C THR A 63 9.98 -0.10 -42.56
N VAL A 64 9.54 -1.32 -42.23
CA VAL A 64 9.52 -2.45 -43.18
C VAL A 64 8.54 -2.20 -44.33
N GLY A 65 7.33 -1.73 -44.03
CA GLY A 65 6.33 -1.44 -45.04
C GLY A 65 6.76 -0.32 -46.01
N PHE A 66 7.42 0.73 -45.52
CA PHE A 66 7.94 1.80 -46.38
C PHE A 66 9.08 1.31 -47.26
N GLY A 67 9.95 0.45 -46.74
CA GLY A 67 11.02 -0.20 -47.51
C GLY A 67 10.47 -1.05 -48.66
N LEU A 68 9.46 -1.89 -48.39
CA LEU A 68 8.85 -2.72 -49.42
C LEU A 68 8.20 -1.89 -50.53
N VAL A 69 7.43 -0.86 -50.17
CA VAL A 69 6.78 0.05 -51.13
C VAL A 69 7.81 0.79 -51.98
N ALA A 70 8.91 1.27 -51.40
CA ALA A 70 9.97 1.93 -52.15
C ALA A 70 10.62 0.99 -53.17
N VAL A 71 10.88 -0.27 -52.79
CA VAL A 71 11.42 -1.28 -53.71
C VAL A 71 10.44 -1.58 -54.85
N THR A 72 9.15 -1.78 -54.56
CA THR A 72 8.15 -1.99 -55.64
C THR A 72 8.05 -0.79 -56.55
N ALA A 73 8.08 0.44 -56.02
CA ALA A 73 8.07 1.66 -56.81
C ALA A 73 9.30 1.78 -57.73
N MET A 74 10.49 1.41 -57.25
CA MET A 74 11.70 1.39 -58.09
C MET A 74 11.62 0.33 -59.19
N VAL A 75 11.14 -0.87 -58.88
CA VAL A 75 10.94 -1.95 -59.87
C VAL A 75 9.94 -1.52 -60.95
N ILE A 76 8.81 -0.92 -60.56
CA ILE A 76 7.82 -0.39 -61.50
C ILE A 76 8.44 0.72 -62.36
N ALA A 77 9.14 1.69 -61.75
CA ALA A 77 9.80 2.77 -62.48
C ALA A 77 10.84 2.25 -63.50
N ALA A 78 11.58 1.19 -63.14
CA ALA A 78 12.54 0.54 -64.02
C ALA A 78 11.86 -0.21 -65.19
N HIS A 79 10.67 -0.77 -64.98
CA HIS A 79 9.90 -1.45 -66.04
C HIS A 79 9.03 -0.50 -66.88
N THR A 80 8.81 0.75 -66.46
CA THR A 80 7.98 1.72 -67.19
C THR A 80 8.66 2.43 -68.37
N LEU A 81 9.68 1.84 -69.00
CA LEU A 81 10.01 2.20 -70.38
C LEU A 81 8.90 1.79 -71.39
N THR A 82 7.79 1.16 -70.94
CA THR A 82 6.69 0.76 -71.86
C THR A 82 5.26 0.91 -71.33
N ALA A 83 5.00 1.36 -70.10
CA ALA A 83 3.61 1.41 -69.58
C ALA A 83 3.22 2.76 -68.98
N LEU A 84 3.17 3.78 -69.85
CA LEU A 84 2.44 5.01 -69.61
C LEU A 84 1.01 4.79 -70.14
N LEU A 85 0.06 4.32 -69.33
CA LEU A 85 -1.40 4.39 -69.56
C LEU A 85 -2.16 3.65 -68.45
N MET A 86 -2.20 4.18 -67.23
CA MET A 86 -3.36 4.05 -66.35
C MET A 86 -3.27 5.15 -65.28
N GLY A 87 -4.27 6.02 -65.24
CA GLY A 87 -4.26 7.25 -64.42
C GLY A 87 -4.17 6.99 -62.90
N PRO A 88 -3.73 7.99 -62.11
CA PRO A 88 -3.50 7.80 -60.69
C PRO A 88 -4.85 7.79 -59.94
N ALA A 89 -5.33 6.61 -59.55
CA ALA A 89 -6.32 6.49 -58.49
C ALA A 89 -5.62 6.83 -57.16
N ILE A 90 -5.62 8.12 -56.81
CA ILE A 90 -5.04 8.63 -55.56
C ILE A 90 -5.88 8.08 -54.40
N PHE A 91 -5.47 6.93 -53.87
CA PHE A 91 -5.92 6.48 -52.56
C PHE A 91 -5.21 7.33 -51.50
N SER A 92 -5.62 8.59 -51.35
CA SER A 92 -5.22 9.46 -50.25
C SER A 92 -5.92 9.01 -48.97
N PHE A 93 -5.61 7.80 -48.52
CA PHE A 93 -6.05 7.30 -47.22
C PHE A 93 -5.34 8.13 -46.15
N PRO A 94 -6.05 8.71 -45.15
CA PRO A 94 -5.45 9.61 -44.17
C PRO A 94 -4.67 8.84 -43.09
N ILE A 95 -3.79 7.92 -43.50
CA ILE A 95 -2.96 7.06 -42.66
C ILE A 95 -2.08 7.92 -41.73
N LYS A 96 -1.58 9.07 -42.20
CA LYS A 96 -0.80 10.01 -41.37
C LYS A 96 -1.62 10.59 -40.21
N ARG A 97 -2.89 10.98 -40.44
CA ARG A 97 -3.76 11.55 -39.38
C ARG A 97 -4.21 10.47 -38.38
N PHE A 98 -4.54 9.28 -38.85
CA PHE A 98 -4.92 8.15 -37.98
C PHE A 98 -3.74 7.67 -37.11
N LYS A 99 -2.52 7.59 -37.66
CA LYS A 99 -1.32 7.25 -36.89
C LYS A 99 -1.01 8.28 -35.80
N LYS A 100 -1.12 9.58 -36.10
CA LYS A 100 -0.87 10.66 -35.12
C LYS A 100 -1.86 10.60 -33.96
N LYS A 101 -3.18 10.49 -34.24
CA LYS A 101 -4.22 10.35 -33.20
C LYS A 101 -4.04 9.09 -32.34
N LEU A 102 -3.67 7.96 -32.92
CA LEU A 102 -3.46 6.71 -32.17
C LEU A 102 -2.22 6.77 -31.26
N LEU A 103 -1.14 7.39 -31.72
CA LEU A 103 0.09 7.57 -30.93
C LEU A 103 -0.13 8.54 -29.76
N ASP A 104 -0.85 9.64 -29.97
CA ASP A 104 -1.24 10.58 -28.90
C ASP A 104 -2.11 9.90 -27.84
N ALA A 105 -3.16 9.17 -28.27
CA ALA A 105 -4.03 8.47 -27.33
C ALA A 105 -3.27 7.42 -26.49
N ARG A 106 -2.31 6.71 -27.09
CA ARG A 106 -1.45 5.75 -26.37
C ARG A 106 -0.47 6.45 -25.42
N PHE A 107 0.06 7.60 -25.80
CA PHE A 107 0.96 8.40 -24.96
C PHE A 107 0.22 8.97 -23.75
N LEU A 108 -0.93 9.61 -23.96
CA LEU A 108 -1.81 10.13 -22.90
C LEU A 108 -2.22 8.99 -21.95
N ARG A 109 -2.65 7.85 -22.49
CA ARG A 109 -2.99 6.66 -21.69
C ARG A 109 -1.79 6.13 -20.88
N SER A 110 -0.58 6.14 -21.45
CA SER A 110 0.63 5.75 -20.72
C SER A 110 0.98 6.74 -19.60
N GLY A 111 0.76 8.03 -19.83
CA GLY A 111 0.93 9.08 -18.81
C GLY A 111 -0.03 8.92 -17.65
N LEU A 112 -1.33 8.75 -17.94
CA LEU A 112 -2.36 8.49 -16.94
C LEU A 112 -2.06 7.21 -16.13
N LEU A 113 -1.70 6.12 -16.80
CA LEU A 113 -1.32 4.89 -16.10
C LEU A 113 -0.10 5.08 -15.20
N ARG A 114 0.88 5.90 -15.60
CA ARG A 114 2.05 6.18 -14.76
C ARG A 114 1.66 6.94 -13.49
N LYS A 115 0.75 7.93 -13.59
CA LYS A 115 0.18 8.65 -12.44
C LYS A 115 -0.57 7.72 -11.50
N VAL A 116 -1.47 6.88 -12.03
CA VAL A 116 -2.17 5.86 -11.23
C VAL A 116 -1.17 4.92 -10.56
N GLY A 117 -0.08 4.56 -11.25
CA GLY A 117 1.01 3.79 -10.68
C GLY A 117 1.67 4.46 -9.47
N GLN A 118 1.89 5.77 -9.52
CA GLN A 118 2.46 6.55 -8.42
C GLN A 118 1.49 6.65 -7.23
N GLN A 119 0.20 6.91 -7.47
CA GLN A 119 -0.84 6.90 -6.44
C GLN A 119 -0.90 5.56 -5.71
N LEU A 120 -0.89 4.46 -6.46
CA LEU A 120 -0.88 3.10 -5.91
C LEU A 120 0.41 2.81 -5.12
N ASP A 121 1.54 3.36 -5.53
CA ASP A 121 2.82 3.19 -4.84
C ASP A 121 2.85 3.94 -3.50
N VAL A 122 2.42 5.20 -3.50
CA VAL A 122 2.29 6.03 -2.30
C VAL A 122 1.31 5.39 -1.31
N ALA A 123 0.13 4.98 -1.79
CA ALA A 123 -0.86 4.29 -0.96
C ALA A 123 -0.29 2.97 -0.41
N ALA A 124 0.38 2.15 -1.23
CA ALA A 124 0.94 0.88 -0.79
C ALA A 124 2.02 1.06 0.28
N LYS A 125 2.88 2.08 0.15
CA LYS A 125 3.90 2.42 1.16
C LYS A 125 3.23 2.84 2.48
N GLY A 126 2.25 3.73 2.42
CA GLY A 126 1.49 4.15 3.60
C GLY A 126 0.80 2.98 4.31
N THR A 127 0.07 2.14 3.57
CA THR A 127 -0.60 0.96 4.12
C THR A 127 0.40 -0.04 4.72
N TYR A 128 1.57 -0.23 4.10
CA TYR A 128 2.60 -1.12 4.64
C TYR A 128 3.15 -0.64 6.00
N ILE A 129 3.44 0.66 6.13
CA ILE A 129 3.93 1.24 7.38
C ILE A 129 2.85 1.11 8.46
N LEU A 130 1.62 1.51 8.16
CA LEU A 130 0.51 1.41 9.12
C LEU A 130 0.26 -0.04 9.57
N ASN A 131 0.35 -1.01 8.66
CA ASN A 131 0.23 -2.43 9.05
C ASN A 131 1.32 -2.85 10.04
N ARG A 132 2.55 -2.34 9.88
CA ARG A 132 3.65 -2.61 10.81
C ARG A 132 3.42 -1.93 12.17
N ASP A 133 2.92 -0.71 12.18
CA ASP A 133 2.61 0.01 13.42
C ASP A 133 1.53 -0.73 14.23
N PHE A 134 0.47 -1.22 13.56
CA PHE A 134 -0.56 -2.05 14.19
C PHE A 134 -0.03 -3.39 14.73
N ASP A 135 0.91 -4.03 14.04
CA ASP A 135 1.57 -5.24 14.55
C ASP A 135 2.37 -4.95 15.83
N THR A 136 3.08 -3.82 15.88
CA THR A 136 3.83 -3.40 17.08
C THR A 136 2.90 -3.09 18.24
N MET A 137 1.87 -2.26 18.02
CA MET A 137 0.88 -1.93 19.05
C MET A 137 0.17 -3.18 19.57
N SER A 138 -0.21 -4.13 18.69
CA SER A 138 -0.83 -5.39 19.10
C SER A 138 0.06 -6.21 20.04
N ARG A 139 1.38 -6.23 19.79
CA ARG A 139 2.34 -6.94 20.65
C ARG A 139 2.52 -6.24 22.00
N LEU A 140 2.56 -4.91 22.04
CA LEU A 140 2.68 -4.15 23.28
C LEU A 140 1.44 -4.33 24.16
N VAL A 141 0.25 -4.22 23.57
CA VAL A 141 -1.03 -4.48 24.25
C VAL A 141 -1.09 -5.91 24.79
N ALA A 142 -0.63 -6.90 24.01
CA ALA A 142 -0.59 -8.28 24.48
C ALA A 142 0.34 -8.46 25.69
N ARG A 143 1.52 -7.83 25.71
CA ARG A 143 2.44 -7.88 26.86
C ARG A 143 1.84 -7.24 28.11
N LEU A 144 1.26 -6.05 27.95
CA LEU A 144 0.60 -5.34 29.05
C LEU A 144 -0.59 -6.13 29.60
N HIS A 145 -1.38 -6.74 28.72
CA HIS A 145 -2.46 -7.63 29.11
C HIS A 145 -1.93 -8.81 29.93
N ASP A 146 -0.94 -9.54 29.40
CA ASP A 146 -0.37 -10.72 30.05
C ASP A 146 0.30 -10.38 31.40
N GLU A 147 0.91 -9.20 31.53
CA GLU A 147 1.50 -8.72 32.79
C GLU A 147 0.44 -8.40 33.85
N VAL A 148 -0.68 -7.79 33.47
CA VAL A 148 -1.82 -7.58 34.39
C VAL A 148 -2.43 -8.91 34.83
N GLU A 149 -2.66 -9.85 33.91
CA GLU A 149 -3.21 -11.16 34.25
C GLU A 149 -2.24 -11.98 35.13
N HIS A 150 -0.93 -11.89 34.86
CA HIS A 150 0.09 -12.50 35.71
C HIS A 150 0.06 -11.94 37.14
N ASN A 151 0.00 -10.62 37.28
CA ASN A 151 -0.09 -9.96 38.58
C ASN A 151 -1.36 -10.35 39.33
N LYS A 152 -2.51 -10.42 38.66
CA LYS A 152 -3.76 -10.91 39.25
C LYS A 152 -3.64 -12.35 39.74
N ALA A 153 -3.10 -13.25 38.91
CA ALA A 153 -2.91 -14.65 39.28
C ALA A 153 -1.99 -14.80 40.49
N MET A 154 -0.90 -14.02 40.56
CA MET A 154 0.02 -14.01 41.70
C MET A 154 -0.68 -13.55 42.99
N ILE A 155 -1.47 -12.46 42.92
CA ILE A 155 -2.23 -11.96 44.08
C ILE A 155 -3.28 -12.98 44.50
N GLN A 156 -4.04 -13.54 43.56
CA GLN A 156 -5.08 -14.53 43.84
C GLN A 156 -4.49 -15.76 44.55
N PHE A 157 -3.40 -16.31 44.01
CA PHE A 157 -2.70 -17.44 44.59
C PHE A 157 -2.22 -17.19 46.03
N CYS A 158 -1.76 -15.97 46.33
CA CYS A 158 -1.34 -15.58 47.67
C CYS A 158 -2.52 -15.47 48.64
N LEU A 159 -3.67 -14.93 48.18
CA LEU A 159 -4.88 -14.83 48.99
C LEU A 159 -5.50 -16.19 49.31
N GLU A 160 -5.44 -17.14 48.37
CA GLU A 160 -5.98 -18.50 48.54
C GLU A 160 -5.20 -19.34 49.58
N ARG A 161 -3.91 -19.06 49.80
CA ARG A 161 -3.05 -19.86 50.69
C ARG A 161 -3.20 -19.60 52.20
N ARG A 162 -4.22 -18.83 52.62
CA ARG A 162 -4.38 -18.23 53.96
C ARG A 162 -3.24 -17.28 54.31
N GLU A 163 -3.52 -16.28 55.13
CA GLU A 163 -2.74 -15.07 55.43
C GLU A 163 -1.32 -15.32 55.99
N ASP A 164 -0.42 -15.93 55.21
CA ASP A 164 1.00 -15.87 55.49
C ASP A 164 1.50 -14.46 55.15
N ARG A 165 1.75 -13.65 56.19
CA ARG A 165 2.25 -12.28 56.04
C ARG A 165 3.53 -12.20 55.21
N PHE A 166 4.37 -13.25 55.22
CA PHE A 166 5.58 -13.30 54.41
C PHE A 166 5.26 -13.46 52.92
N SER A 167 4.27 -14.28 52.58
CA SER A 167 3.82 -14.45 51.19
C SER A 167 3.27 -13.15 50.58
N LEU A 168 2.49 -12.39 51.36
CA LEU A 168 1.94 -11.11 50.93
C LEU A 168 3.02 -10.05 50.74
N GLN A 169 4.01 -10.01 51.62
CA GLN A 169 5.10 -9.06 51.53
C GLN A 169 5.96 -9.29 50.29
N GLU A 170 6.20 -10.55 49.91
CA GLU A 170 6.95 -10.88 48.69
C GLU A 170 6.15 -10.54 47.42
N VAL A 171 4.83 -10.80 47.40
CA VAL A 171 3.96 -10.39 46.28
C VAL A 171 3.98 -8.87 46.10
N VAL A 172 3.84 -8.09 47.17
CA VAL A 172 3.90 -6.62 47.10
C VAL A 172 5.26 -6.13 46.59
N LYS A 173 6.35 -6.81 46.96
CA LYS A 173 7.70 -6.48 46.51
C LYS A 173 7.89 -6.80 45.02
N GLU A 174 7.43 -7.95 44.54
CA GLU A 174 7.46 -8.27 43.11
C GLU A 174 6.55 -7.35 42.29
N LEU A 175 5.37 -6.98 42.79
CA LEU A 175 4.49 -5.99 42.13
C LEU A 175 5.18 -4.62 41.97
N LYS A 176 5.87 -4.14 43.01
CA LYS A 176 6.65 -2.88 42.94
C LYS A 176 7.79 -2.97 41.94
N LYS A 177 8.43 -4.13 41.84
CA LYS A 177 9.51 -4.38 40.88
C LYS A 177 8.99 -4.45 39.44
N SER A 178 7.82 -5.05 39.22
CA SER A 178 7.17 -5.06 37.91
C SER A 178 6.62 -3.69 37.50
N ASP A 179 6.20 -2.84 38.45
CA ASP A 179 5.60 -1.51 38.15
C ASP A 179 6.48 -0.64 37.24
N ILE A 180 7.80 -0.66 37.45
CA ILE A 180 8.73 0.11 36.61
C ILE A 180 8.73 -0.40 35.16
N GLY A 181 8.78 -1.72 34.98
CA GLY A 181 8.76 -2.35 33.65
C GLY A 181 7.42 -2.13 32.95
N PHE A 182 6.32 -2.28 33.69
CA PHE A 182 4.97 -2.05 33.21
C PHE A 182 4.76 -0.60 32.76
N ARG A 183 5.17 0.39 33.57
CA ARG A 183 5.10 1.82 33.19
C ARG A 183 5.85 2.11 31.91
N LYS A 184 7.06 1.56 31.77
CA LYS A 184 7.85 1.69 30.54
C LYS A 184 7.14 1.09 29.33
N GLN A 185 6.47 -0.06 29.48
CA GLN A 185 5.69 -0.65 28.38
C GLN A 185 4.45 0.19 28.02
N VAL A 186 3.81 0.84 29.01
CA VAL A 186 2.70 1.77 28.77
C VAL A 186 3.18 3.01 28.03
N GLU A 187 4.30 3.59 28.43
CA GLU A 187 4.95 4.72 27.74
C GLU A 187 5.31 4.34 26.29
N GLU A 188 5.92 3.17 26.08
CA GLU A 188 6.24 2.66 24.73
C GLU A 188 4.97 2.48 23.87
N LEU A 189 3.87 2.01 24.46
CA LEU A 189 2.58 1.91 23.78
C LEU A 189 2.03 3.30 23.41
N GLU A 190 2.06 4.25 24.33
CA GLU A 190 1.60 5.63 24.10
C GLU A 190 2.38 6.30 22.96
N GLU A 191 3.72 6.19 22.98
CA GLU A 191 4.59 6.70 21.92
C GLU A 191 4.23 6.09 20.56
N HIS A 192 4.02 4.76 20.50
CA HIS A 192 3.64 4.09 19.26
C HIS A 192 2.24 4.47 18.76
N VAL A 193 1.28 4.70 19.66
CA VAL A 193 -0.05 5.20 19.30
C VAL A 193 0.07 6.60 18.68
N TYR A 194 0.82 7.51 19.33
CA TYR A 194 1.02 8.85 18.81
C TYR A 194 1.71 8.84 17.44
N LEU A 195 2.79 8.07 17.30
CA LEU A 195 3.52 7.92 16.03
C LEU A 195 2.65 7.33 14.92
N CYS A 196 1.79 6.35 15.26
CA CYS A 196 0.84 5.78 14.30
C CYS A 196 -0.16 6.84 13.81
N LEU A 197 -0.73 7.65 14.71
CA LEU A 197 -1.66 8.72 14.34
C LEU A 197 -1.01 9.74 13.39
N VAL A 198 0.22 10.16 13.70
CA VAL A 198 1.02 11.02 12.82
C VAL A 198 1.23 10.37 11.45
N THR A 199 1.56 9.08 11.43
CA THR A 199 1.77 8.31 10.20
C THR A 199 0.49 8.17 9.38
N ILE A 200 -0.68 7.97 10.01
CA ILE A 200 -1.99 7.95 9.34
C ILE A 200 -2.22 9.28 8.63
N ASN A 201 -2.04 10.39 9.33
CA ASN A 201 -2.27 11.72 8.79
C ASN A 201 -1.29 12.02 7.64
N ARG A 202 -0.02 11.67 7.80
CA ARG A 202 0.99 11.81 6.74
C ARG A 202 0.68 10.95 5.51
N ALA A 203 0.31 9.69 5.70
CA ALA A 203 -0.03 8.78 4.62
C ALA A 203 -1.26 9.30 3.84
N ARG A 204 -2.30 9.76 4.54
CA ARG A 204 -3.47 10.40 3.91
C ARG A 204 -3.10 11.63 3.11
N ALA A 205 -2.31 12.55 3.69
CA ALA A 205 -1.88 13.76 3.00
C ALA A 205 -1.07 13.46 1.73
N LEU A 206 -0.17 12.47 1.78
CA LEU A 206 0.61 12.06 0.60
C LEU A 206 -0.27 11.44 -0.50
N VAL A 207 -1.24 10.59 -0.14
CA VAL A 207 -2.18 10.03 -1.11
C VAL A 207 -3.03 11.12 -1.75
N ILE A 208 -3.58 12.04 -0.96
CA ILE A 208 -4.38 13.18 -1.46
C ILE A 208 -3.54 14.06 -2.37
N LYS A 209 -2.30 14.38 -1.97
CA LYS A 209 -1.37 15.16 -2.79
C LYS A 209 -1.15 14.48 -4.14
N GLU A 210 -0.88 13.18 -4.17
CA GLU A 210 -0.66 12.45 -5.42
C GLU A 210 -1.94 12.36 -6.28
N MET A 211 -3.12 12.33 -5.65
CA MET A 211 -4.41 12.40 -6.34
C MET A 211 -4.64 13.77 -7.02
N ILE A 212 -4.39 14.86 -6.30
CA ILE A 212 -4.53 16.23 -6.82
C ILE A 212 -3.50 16.51 -7.93
N THR A 213 -2.25 16.09 -7.72
CA THR A 213 -1.19 16.28 -8.73
C THR A 213 -1.52 15.52 -10.01
N ALA A 214 -2.19 14.37 -9.90
CA ALA A 214 -2.64 13.61 -11.06
C ALA A 214 -3.78 14.30 -11.83
N SER A 215 -4.75 14.92 -11.13
CA SER A 215 -5.91 15.59 -11.73
C SER A 215 -5.59 16.98 -12.30
N CYS A 216 -4.73 17.78 -11.67
CA CYS A 216 -4.34 19.10 -12.19
C CYS A 216 -3.66 19.02 -13.57
N VAL A 217 -2.87 17.97 -13.82
CA VAL A 217 -2.20 17.76 -15.12
C VAL A 217 -3.16 17.19 -16.17
N GLU A 218 -4.34 16.69 -15.78
CA GLU A 218 -5.38 16.23 -16.70
C GLU A 218 -6.18 17.42 -17.26
N ASN A 219 -6.42 18.44 -16.44
CA ASN A 219 -7.08 19.69 -16.85
C ASN A 219 -6.20 20.61 -17.70
N SER A 220 -4.87 20.48 -17.64
CA SER A 220 -3.93 21.25 -18.47
C SER A 220 -3.67 20.65 -19.85
N LEU A 221 -4.28 19.50 -20.17
CA LEU A 221 -4.13 18.75 -21.42
C LEU A 221 -5.45 18.64 -22.21
N GLN A 222 -6.54 19.23 -21.70
CA GLN A 222 -7.76 19.56 -22.44
C GLN A 222 -7.66 20.98 -22.99
#